data_AF-A0A3M0WMX2-F1
#
_entry.id   AF-A0A3M0WMX2-F1
#
_cell.length_a   1.000
_cell.length_b   1.000
_cell.length_c   1.000
_cell.angle_alpha   90.00
_cell.angle_beta   90.00
_cell.angle_gamma   90.00
#
_symmetry.space_group_name_H-M   'P 1'
#
loop_
_entity.id
_entity.type
_entity.pdbx_description
1 polymer ?
#
loop_
_entity_poly.entity_id
_entity_poly.type
_entity_poly.pdbx_seq_one_letter_code
_entity_poly.pdbx_strand_id
1 'polypeptide(L)'
;SGLWEVGAYFTERPDPVALDLLAAAHGARPFAVSALPEIDWVAHVRRELAPVEAGRFVVHGSHDAERVRREAAGRIALCIDAAMAFGTGHHGTTRGCLLALDRLEREGVRPARVADIGCGTAVLAMAAAHLWPQARILASDIDPVAVETARANLAANGLAGRIETLVAAGLDHPRLAAAAPFDLILANILKGPLIALAPAIAAHLAEGGVAVLSGILREQAEEVVAAYAAEGLEERARIEDGDWVTLILARR
;
A
#
# COMPACT_ATOMS: atom_id res chain seq x y z
N SER A 1 19.74 22.86 10.41
CA SER A 1 21.11 22.70 9.89
C SER A 1 21.24 23.02 8.40
N GLY A 2 20.16 22.99 7.60
CA GLY A 2 20.25 23.25 6.14
C GLY A 2 20.99 22.16 5.36
N LEU A 3 21.23 21.01 5.99
CA LEU A 3 21.90 19.85 5.43
C LEU A 3 20.84 18.81 5.07
N TRP A 4 21.01 18.18 3.91
CA TRP A 4 20.16 17.12 3.39
C TRP A 4 20.99 15.83 3.32
N GLU A 5 20.40 14.69 3.68
CA GLU A 5 21.06 13.37 3.66
C GLU A 5 20.42 12.48 2.59
N VAL A 6 21.26 11.71 1.90
CA VAL A 6 20.84 10.69 0.92
C VAL A 6 21.46 9.36 1.31
N GLY A 7 20.63 8.34 1.48
CA GLY A 7 21.02 6.95 1.72
C GLY A 7 20.40 6.02 0.68
N ALA A 8 21.11 4.96 0.31
CA ALA A 8 20.67 3.97 -0.65
C ALA A 8 21.00 2.56 -0.17
N TYR A 9 20.11 1.61 -0.43
CA TYR A 9 20.27 0.20 -0.09
C TYR A 9 20.43 -0.62 -1.37
N PHE A 10 21.36 -1.57 -1.34
CA PHE A 10 21.69 -2.40 -2.49
C PHE A 10 21.59 -3.88 -2.09
N THR A 11 21.09 -4.71 -3.01
CA THR A 11 21.08 -6.19 -2.85
C THR A 11 22.45 -6.80 -3.09
N GLU A 12 23.35 -6.05 -3.73
CA GLU A 12 24.74 -6.39 -3.97
C GLU A 12 25.64 -5.25 -3.47
N ARG A 13 26.95 -5.47 -3.40
CA ARG A 13 27.86 -4.40 -2.98
C ARG A 13 27.81 -3.26 -4.01
N PRO A 14 27.51 -2.00 -3.62
CA PRO A 14 27.43 -0.89 -4.56
C PRO A 14 28.77 -0.61 -5.23
N ASP A 15 28.74 -0.17 -6.48
CA ASP A 15 29.92 0.23 -7.24
C ASP A 15 30.58 1.47 -6.60
N PRO A 16 31.80 1.35 -6.05
CA PRO A 16 32.50 2.47 -5.42
C PRO A 16 32.75 3.63 -6.38
N VAL A 17 32.99 3.36 -7.66
CA VAL A 17 33.32 4.38 -8.65
C VAL A 17 32.11 5.26 -8.94
N ALA A 18 30.93 4.65 -9.05
CA ALA A 18 29.68 5.37 -9.23
C ALA A 18 29.36 6.28 -8.04
N LEU A 19 29.58 5.79 -6.81
CA LEU A 19 29.37 6.58 -5.59
C LEU A 19 30.35 7.76 -5.48
N ASP A 20 31.61 7.55 -5.83
CA ASP A 20 32.62 8.62 -5.82
C ASP A 20 32.31 9.71 -6.84
N LEU A 21 31.89 9.32 -8.06
CA LEU A 21 31.47 10.26 -9.09
C LEU A 21 30.25 11.08 -8.65
N LEU A 22 29.28 10.44 -8.01
CA LEU A 22 28.09 11.11 -7.50
C LEU A 22 28.44 12.09 -6.37
N ALA A 23 29.32 11.70 -5.44
CA ALA A 23 29.78 12.59 -4.38
C ALA A 23 30.51 13.81 -4.93
N ALA A 24 31.41 13.59 -5.91
CA ALA A 24 32.14 14.66 -6.56
C ALA A 24 31.21 15.62 -7.35
N ALA A 25 30.23 15.08 -8.06
CA ALA A 25 29.27 15.86 -8.85
C ALA A 25 28.45 16.85 -7.99
N HIS A 26 28.20 16.51 -6.73
CA HIS A 26 27.38 17.32 -5.82
C HIS A 26 28.18 17.99 -4.70
N GLY A 27 29.51 17.90 -4.71
CA GLY A 27 30.37 18.44 -3.65
C GLY A 27 30.10 17.82 -2.28
N ALA A 28 29.59 16.58 -2.25
CA ALA A 28 29.30 15.84 -1.03
C ALA A 28 30.59 15.22 -0.46
N ARG A 29 30.53 14.80 0.81
CA ARG A 29 31.57 13.95 1.38
C ARG A 29 31.50 12.55 0.74
N PRO A 30 32.61 11.78 0.69
CA PRO A 30 32.58 10.40 0.23
C PRO A 30 31.50 9.60 0.96
N PHE A 31 30.79 8.74 0.22
CA PHE A 31 29.75 7.90 0.80
C PHE A 31 30.35 6.92 1.80
N ALA A 32 29.73 6.81 2.97
CA ALA A 32 30.06 5.76 3.92
C ALA A 32 29.37 4.47 3.49
N VAL A 33 30.15 3.49 3.05
CA VAL A 33 29.63 2.16 2.69
C VAL A 33 29.91 1.21 3.85
N SER A 34 28.84 0.75 4.50
CA SER A 34 28.90 -0.30 5.53
C SER A 34 28.06 -1.50 5.09
N ALA A 35 28.59 -2.71 5.33
CA ALA A 35 27.77 -3.90 5.24
C ALA A 35 26.78 -3.86 6.40
N LEU A 36 25.48 -3.87 6.10
CA LEU A 36 24.46 -4.08 7.12
C LEU A 36 24.62 -5.51 7.65
N PRO A 37 24.56 -5.73 8.98
CA PRO A 37 24.52 -7.09 9.49
C PRO A 37 23.34 -7.84 8.87
N GLU A 38 23.40 -9.17 8.80
CA GLU A 38 22.19 -10.00 8.66
C GLU A 38 21.33 -9.79 9.90
N ILE A 39 20.63 -8.66 9.92
CA ILE A 39 19.60 -8.36 10.88
C ILE A 39 18.40 -9.14 10.38
N ASP A 40 17.88 -10.02 11.23
CA ASP A 40 16.55 -10.56 11.07
C ASP A 40 15.55 -9.40 11.25
N TRP A 41 15.41 -8.59 10.20
CA TRP A 41 14.49 -7.46 10.15
C TRP A 41 13.06 -7.93 10.42
N VAL A 42 12.75 -9.21 10.15
CA VAL A 42 11.49 -9.85 10.51
C VAL A 42 11.30 -9.86 12.02
N ALA A 43 12.31 -10.30 12.78
CA ALA A 43 12.26 -10.32 14.24
C ALA A 43 12.25 -8.91 14.88
N HIS A 44 12.90 -7.94 14.24
CA HIS A 44 12.91 -6.55 14.69
C HIS A 44 11.56 -5.85 14.45
N VAL A 45 11.01 -5.94 13.23
CA VAL A 45 9.67 -5.44 12.87
C VAL A 45 8.58 -6.11 13.71
N ARG A 46 8.67 -7.42 13.95
CA ARG A 46 7.71 -8.18 14.79
C ARG A 46 7.62 -7.67 16.22
N ARG A 47 8.67 -7.05 16.77
CA ARG A 47 8.69 -6.51 18.14
C ARG A 47 8.19 -5.06 18.22
N GLU A 48 8.17 -4.34 17.11
CA GLU A 48 7.88 -2.90 17.08
C GLU A 48 6.53 -2.54 16.42
N LEU A 49 5.79 -3.52 15.89
CA LEU A 49 4.44 -3.31 15.35
C LEU A 49 3.42 -3.06 16.47
N ALA A 50 3.38 -1.85 17.02
CA ALA A 50 2.23 -1.39 17.78
C ALA A 50 0.96 -1.47 16.90
N PRO A 51 -0.20 -1.86 17.45
CA PRO A 51 -1.44 -1.89 16.68
C PRO A 51 -1.75 -0.53 16.04
N VAL A 52 -2.13 -0.54 14.77
CA VAL A 52 -2.52 0.67 14.03
C VAL A 52 -4.03 0.82 14.08
N GLU A 53 -4.49 1.90 14.69
CA GLU A 53 -5.90 2.26 14.73
C GLU A 53 -6.25 3.22 13.58
N ALA A 54 -7.24 2.83 12.77
CA ALA A 54 -7.68 3.58 11.61
C ALA A 54 -9.21 3.55 11.48
N GLY A 55 -9.90 4.52 12.09
CA GLY A 55 -11.36 4.57 12.10
C GLY A 55 -11.95 3.32 12.78
N ARG A 56 -12.72 2.52 12.03
CA ARG A 56 -13.28 1.25 12.53
C ARG A 56 -12.31 0.07 12.48
N PHE A 57 -11.11 0.24 11.93
CA PHE A 57 -10.12 -0.82 11.76
C PHE A 57 -9.05 -0.79 12.85
N VAL A 58 -8.57 -1.96 13.24
CA VAL A 58 -7.38 -2.16 14.08
C VAL A 58 -6.49 -3.18 13.40
N VAL A 59 -5.33 -2.75 12.91
CA VAL A 59 -4.32 -3.63 12.31
C VAL A 59 -3.35 -4.05 13.41
N HIS A 60 -3.06 -5.35 13.52
CA HIS A 60 -2.19 -5.86 14.58
C HIS A 60 -1.38 -7.09 14.13
N GLY A 61 -0.27 -7.36 14.82
CA GLY A 61 0.46 -8.62 14.66
C GLY A 61 -0.20 -9.78 15.38
N SER A 62 0.14 -11.03 15.02
CA SER A 62 -0.37 -12.23 15.70
C SER A 62 -0.08 -12.24 17.20
N HIS A 63 1.06 -11.68 17.63
CA HIS A 63 1.46 -11.55 19.04
C HIS A 63 0.49 -10.69 19.88
N ASP A 64 -0.27 -9.81 19.22
CA ASP A 64 -1.24 -8.92 19.85
C ASP A 64 -2.69 -9.40 19.72
N ALA A 65 -2.92 -10.53 19.04
CA ALA A 65 -4.26 -10.99 18.68
C ALA A 65 -5.20 -11.16 19.89
N GLU A 66 -4.69 -11.67 21.02
CA GLU A 66 -5.52 -11.86 22.22
C GLU A 66 -5.83 -10.54 22.92
N ARG A 67 -4.91 -9.57 22.90
CA ARG A 67 -5.16 -8.23 23.44
C ARG A 67 -6.21 -7.51 22.60
N VAL A 68 -6.00 -7.48 21.28
CA VAL A 68 -6.91 -6.83 20.34
C VAL A 68 -8.30 -7.48 20.37
N ARG A 69 -8.40 -8.81 20.44
CA ARG A 69 -9.70 -9.51 20.57
C ARG A 69 -10.52 -9.02 21.77
N ARG A 70 -9.87 -8.73 22.91
CA ARG A 70 -10.57 -8.22 24.11
C ARG A 70 -10.95 -6.74 23.98
N GLU A 71 -10.13 -5.95 23.29
CA GLU A 71 -10.23 -4.48 23.25
C GLU A 71 -10.95 -3.93 22.00
N ALA A 72 -11.15 -4.75 20.97
CA ALA A 72 -11.72 -4.35 19.68
C ALA A 72 -13.26 -4.50 19.63
N ALA A 73 -13.97 -4.21 20.72
CA ALA A 73 -15.44 -4.32 20.76
C ALA A 73 -16.10 -3.47 19.64
N GLY A 74 -16.63 -4.13 18.61
CA GLY A 74 -17.26 -3.50 17.45
C GLY A 74 -16.31 -2.97 16.37
N ARG A 75 -14.99 -3.16 16.51
CA ARG A 75 -13.98 -2.79 15.50
C ARG A 75 -13.61 -3.99 14.62
N ILE A 76 -13.18 -3.72 13.40
CA ILE A 76 -12.66 -4.73 12.47
C ILE A 76 -11.18 -4.93 12.78
N ALA A 77 -10.85 -6.06 13.40
CA ALA A 77 -9.46 -6.45 13.65
C ALA A 77 -8.86 -7.13 12.40
N LEU A 78 -7.70 -6.65 11.96
CA LEU A 78 -6.95 -7.17 10.81
C LEU A 78 -5.59 -7.66 11.29
N CYS A 79 -5.41 -8.98 11.34
CA CYS A 79 -4.17 -9.60 11.76
C CYS A 79 -3.19 -9.66 10.57
N ILE A 80 -2.01 -9.07 10.69
CA ILE A 80 -0.94 -9.19 9.69
C ILE A 80 0.34 -9.68 10.35
N ASP A 81 0.93 -10.75 9.85
CA ASP A 81 2.29 -11.13 10.21
C ASP A 81 3.21 -10.68 9.09
N ALA A 82 3.69 -9.44 9.21
CA ALA A 82 4.69 -8.89 8.32
C ALA A 82 6.01 -9.63 8.56
N ALA A 83 6.17 -10.78 7.91
CA ALA A 83 7.45 -11.48 7.94
C ALA A 83 8.48 -10.68 7.13
N MET A 84 8.18 -10.18 5.93
CA MET A 84 9.19 -9.51 5.11
C MET A 84 8.71 -8.30 4.29
N ALA A 85 7.46 -7.85 4.46
CA ALA A 85 6.82 -6.97 3.48
C ALA A 85 6.46 -5.55 3.98
N PHE A 86 6.78 -5.17 5.21
CA PHE A 86 6.38 -3.85 5.75
C PHE A 86 7.55 -3.14 6.43
N GLY A 87 8.03 -2.06 5.80
CA GLY A 87 8.99 -1.15 6.42
C GLY A 87 8.33 -0.35 7.54
N THR A 88 9.03 -0.22 8.66
CA THR A 88 8.60 0.39 9.95
C THR A 88 8.21 1.88 9.88
N GLY A 89 8.25 2.52 8.71
CA GLY A 89 7.88 3.93 8.49
C GLY A 89 6.54 4.18 7.78
N HIS A 90 5.81 3.14 7.35
CA HIS A 90 4.64 3.28 6.46
C HIS A 90 3.28 3.30 7.18
N HIS A 91 3.25 3.43 8.50
CA HIS A 91 2.00 3.41 9.28
C HIS A 91 0.98 4.47 8.80
N GLY A 92 1.44 5.68 8.46
CA GLY A 92 0.57 6.76 7.98
C GLY A 92 -0.13 6.44 6.65
N THR A 93 0.54 5.74 5.74
CA THR A 93 -0.02 5.41 4.42
C THR A 93 -1.14 4.36 4.52
N THR A 94 -0.90 3.29 5.28
CA THR A 94 -1.90 2.23 5.51
C THR A 94 -3.08 2.77 6.30
N ARG A 95 -2.81 3.55 7.35
CA ARG A 95 -3.84 4.22 8.14
C ARG A 95 -4.68 5.15 7.26
N GLY A 96 -4.06 5.94 6.40
CA GLY A 96 -4.74 6.82 5.44
C GLY A 96 -5.67 6.06 4.49
N CYS A 97 -5.21 4.94 3.90
CA CYS A 97 -6.06 4.09 3.07
C CYS A 97 -7.25 3.48 3.83
N LEU A 98 -7.03 3.01 5.06
CA LEU A 98 -8.10 2.46 5.89
C LEU A 98 -9.14 3.52 6.28
N LEU A 99 -8.69 4.75 6.56
CA LEU A 99 -9.58 5.90 6.79
C LEU A 99 -10.35 6.28 5.52
N ALA A 100 -9.72 6.18 4.34
CA ALA A 100 -10.38 6.41 3.06
C ALA A 100 -11.47 5.37 2.81
N LEU A 101 -11.19 4.08 3.05
CA LEU A 101 -12.18 3.00 2.96
C LEU A 101 -13.36 3.20 3.91
N ASP A 102 -13.10 3.53 5.18
CA ASP A 102 -14.14 3.85 6.17
C ASP A 102 -15.00 5.04 5.73
N ARG A 103 -14.38 6.09 5.17
CA ARG A 103 -15.08 7.24 4.61
C ARG A 103 -15.99 6.84 3.44
N LEU A 104 -15.47 6.09 2.46
CA LEU A 104 -16.24 5.65 1.29
C LEU A 104 -17.45 4.81 1.70
N GLU A 105 -17.32 3.91 2.67
CA GLU A 105 -18.44 3.13 3.16
C GLU A 105 -19.53 4.00 3.79
N ARG A 106 -19.15 4.97 4.64
CA ARG A 106 -20.09 5.92 5.27
C ARG A 106 -20.78 6.83 4.25
N GLU A 107 -20.11 7.16 3.16
CA GLU A 107 -20.67 7.92 2.05
C GLU A 107 -21.61 7.08 1.16
N GLY A 108 -21.82 5.80 1.49
CA GLY A 108 -22.75 4.93 0.78
C GLY A 108 -22.16 4.25 -0.45
N VAL A 109 -20.84 4.30 -0.65
CA VAL A 109 -20.18 3.58 -1.77
C VAL A 109 -20.31 2.07 -1.54
N ARG A 110 -20.70 1.35 -2.59
CA ARG A 110 -20.93 -0.11 -2.58
C ARG A 110 -20.31 -0.72 -3.85
N PRO A 111 -18.97 -0.87 -3.91
CA PRO A 111 -18.31 -1.42 -5.08
C PRO A 111 -18.67 -2.91 -5.22
N ALA A 112 -18.99 -3.35 -6.43
CA ALA A 112 -19.19 -4.77 -6.74
C ALA A 112 -17.85 -5.45 -7.08
N ARG A 113 -16.88 -4.68 -7.60
CA ARG A 113 -15.56 -5.15 -8.02
C ARG A 113 -14.46 -4.25 -7.47
N VAL A 114 -13.53 -4.85 -6.73
CA VAL A 114 -12.40 -4.16 -6.11
C VAL A 114 -11.08 -4.78 -6.58
N ALA A 115 -10.10 -3.95 -6.90
CA ALA A 115 -8.72 -4.37 -7.11
C ALA A 115 -7.80 -3.72 -6.06
N ASP A 116 -6.87 -4.49 -5.50
CA ASP A 116 -5.79 -4.02 -4.63
C ASP A 116 -4.43 -4.28 -5.32
N ILE A 117 -3.80 -3.21 -5.80
CA ILE A 117 -2.61 -3.25 -6.66
C ILE A 117 -1.35 -2.92 -5.84
N GLY A 118 -0.38 -3.82 -5.84
CA GLY A 118 0.75 -3.79 -4.90
C GLY A 118 0.28 -4.17 -3.50
N CYS A 119 -0.44 -5.29 -3.39
CA CYS A 119 -1.20 -5.60 -2.19
C CYS A 119 -0.33 -5.90 -0.96
N GLY A 120 0.94 -6.29 -1.11
CA GLY A 120 1.83 -6.59 0.00
C GLY A 120 1.23 -7.60 0.98
N THR A 121 0.87 -7.13 2.18
CA THR A 121 0.22 -7.94 3.22
C THR A 121 -1.27 -8.22 2.99
N ALA A 122 -1.86 -7.64 1.94
CA ALA A 122 -3.29 -7.63 1.60
C ALA A 122 -4.20 -6.95 2.64
N VAL A 123 -3.66 -6.06 3.48
CA VAL A 123 -4.44 -5.37 4.53
C VAL A 123 -5.60 -4.55 3.96
N LEU A 124 -5.42 -3.92 2.79
CA LEU A 124 -6.47 -3.11 2.16
C LEU A 124 -7.55 -3.98 1.51
N ALA A 125 -7.16 -5.05 0.81
CA ALA A 125 -8.10 -6.05 0.33
C ALA A 125 -8.94 -6.68 1.46
N MET A 126 -8.32 -7.00 2.61
CA MET A 126 -9.04 -7.52 3.77
C MET A 126 -10.04 -6.50 4.32
N ALA A 127 -9.63 -5.24 4.49
CA ALA A 127 -10.52 -4.16 4.91
C ALA A 127 -11.73 -4.02 3.97
N ALA A 128 -11.50 -4.03 2.65
CA ALA A 128 -12.56 -4.00 1.64
C ALA A 128 -13.51 -5.21 1.74
N ALA A 129 -13.00 -6.42 2.01
CA ALA A 129 -13.82 -7.61 2.18
C ALA A 129 -14.77 -7.53 3.39
N HIS A 130 -14.32 -6.89 4.48
CA HIS A 130 -15.17 -6.66 5.64
C HIS A 130 -16.24 -5.58 5.40
N LEU A 131 -15.90 -4.50 4.69
CA LEU A 131 -16.86 -3.42 4.40
C LEU A 131 -17.91 -3.85 3.38
N TRP A 132 -17.51 -4.62 2.37
CA TRP A 132 -18.36 -5.00 1.25
C TRP A 132 -18.35 -6.52 1.04
N PRO A 133 -19.10 -7.28 1.87
CA PRO A 133 -19.08 -8.74 1.85
C PRO A 133 -19.45 -9.37 0.50
N GLN A 134 -20.20 -8.66 -0.35
CA GLN A 134 -20.61 -9.12 -1.68
C GLN A 134 -19.64 -8.74 -2.81
N ALA A 135 -18.66 -7.87 -2.55
CA ALA A 135 -17.75 -7.40 -3.60
C ALA A 135 -16.79 -8.51 -4.05
N ARG A 136 -16.58 -8.69 -5.35
CA ARG A 136 -15.47 -9.50 -5.86
C ARG A 136 -14.16 -8.73 -5.70
N ILE A 137 -13.16 -9.32 -5.05
CA ILE A 137 -11.91 -8.65 -4.72
C ILE A 137 -10.75 -9.43 -5.32
N LEU A 138 -9.93 -8.75 -6.13
CA LEU A 138 -8.66 -9.24 -6.62
C LEU A 138 -7.53 -8.44 -5.96
N ALA A 139 -6.52 -9.13 -5.45
CA ALA A 139 -5.33 -8.51 -4.90
C ALA A 139 -4.11 -8.99 -5.70
N SER A 140 -3.24 -8.09 -6.11
CA SER A 140 -2.07 -8.43 -6.91
C SER A 140 -0.82 -7.76 -6.42
N ASP A 141 0.29 -8.48 -6.51
CA ASP A 141 1.62 -7.94 -6.27
C ASP A 141 2.59 -8.47 -7.33
N ILE A 142 3.63 -7.69 -7.65
CA ILE A 142 4.68 -8.11 -8.58
C ILE A 142 5.60 -9.16 -7.94
N ASP A 143 5.74 -9.12 -6.61
CA ASP A 143 6.57 -10.05 -5.86
C ASP A 143 5.77 -11.31 -5.45
N PRO A 144 6.16 -12.51 -5.92
CA PRO A 144 5.51 -13.75 -5.50
C PRO A 144 5.61 -14.01 -3.98
N VAL A 145 6.62 -13.48 -3.29
CA VAL A 145 6.76 -13.58 -1.83
C VAL A 145 5.71 -12.72 -1.12
N ALA A 146 5.42 -11.53 -1.64
CA ALA A 146 4.33 -10.70 -1.14
C ALA A 146 2.98 -11.39 -1.32
N VAL A 147 2.75 -12.02 -2.47
CA VAL A 147 1.52 -12.80 -2.74
C VAL A 147 1.36 -13.98 -1.77
N GLU A 148 2.44 -14.69 -1.44
CA GLU A 148 2.38 -15.76 -0.45
C GLU A 148 2.10 -15.22 0.97
N THR A 149 2.72 -14.10 1.32
CA THR A 149 2.45 -13.38 2.58
C THR A 149 0.98 -12.95 2.67
N ALA A 150 0.43 -12.40 1.59
CA ALA A 150 -0.99 -12.05 1.48
C ALA A 150 -1.88 -13.27 1.74
N ARG A 151 -1.61 -14.42 1.10
CA ARG A 151 -2.39 -15.66 1.33
C ARG A 151 -2.35 -16.12 2.78
N ALA A 152 -1.18 -16.07 3.42
CA ALA A 152 -1.04 -16.41 4.83
C ALA A 152 -1.87 -15.48 5.73
N ASN A 153 -1.81 -14.16 5.49
CA ASN A 153 -2.62 -13.20 6.24
C ASN A 153 -4.13 -13.39 5.97
N LEU A 154 -4.53 -13.66 4.73
CA LEU A 154 -5.92 -13.96 4.39
C LEU A 154 -6.41 -15.18 5.18
N ALA A 155 -5.62 -16.25 5.26
CA ALA A 155 -5.95 -17.42 6.05
C ALA A 155 -6.07 -17.09 7.55
N ALA A 156 -5.14 -16.31 8.10
CA ALA A 156 -5.16 -15.88 9.51
C ALA A 156 -6.40 -15.06 9.88
N ASN A 157 -7.01 -14.36 8.92
CA ASN A 157 -8.24 -13.58 9.10
C ASN A 157 -9.51 -14.31 8.66
N GLY A 158 -9.44 -15.60 8.29
CA GLY A 158 -10.60 -16.36 7.80
C GLY A 158 -11.13 -15.88 6.44
N LEU A 159 -10.29 -15.23 5.65
CA LEU A 159 -10.58 -14.68 4.31
C LEU A 159 -9.96 -15.51 3.18
N ALA A 160 -9.43 -16.71 3.47
CA ALA A 160 -8.96 -17.64 2.45
C ALA A 160 -10.09 -17.96 1.45
N GLY A 161 -9.81 -17.82 0.15
CA GLY A 161 -10.81 -18.00 -0.92
C GLY A 161 -11.82 -16.85 -1.07
N ARG A 162 -11.89 -15.92 -0.13
CA ARG A 162 -12.72 -14.71 -0.25
C ARG A 162 -12.09 -13.66 -1.16
N ILE A 163 -10.76 -13.60 -1.20
CA ILE A 163 -9.95 -12.71 -2.02
C ILE A 163 -9.05 -13.56 -2.91
N GLU A 164 -9.08 -13.33 -4.22
CA GLU A 164 -8.21 -14.01 -5.19
C GLU A 164 -6.89 -13.21 -5.30
N THR A 165 -5.76 -13.89 -5.08
CA THR A 165 -4.42 -13.29 -5.07
C THR A 165 -3.63 -13.68 -6.30
N LEU A 166 -3.01 -12.70 -6.96
CA LEU A 166 -2.35 -12.84 -8.26
C LEU A 166 -0.92 -12.30 -8.22
N VAL A 167 0.01 -12.97 -8.89
CA VAL A 167 1.33 -12.39 -9.16
C VAL A 167 1.20 -11.60 -10.47
N ALA A 168 1.32 -10.27 -10.40
CA ALA A 168 1.15 -9.37 -11.54
C ALA A 168 1.91 -8.06 -11.36
N ALA A 169 2.50 -7.55 -12.44
CA ALA A 169 3.04 -6.20 -12.48
C ALA A 169 1.90 -5.19 -12.74
N GLY A 170 1.44 -4.51 -11.70
CA GLY A 170 0.32 -3.58 -11.83
C GLY A 170 -0.97 -4.30 -12.21
N LEU A 171 -1.58 -3.91 -13.33
CA LEU A 171 -2.81 -4.51 -13.85
C LEU A 171 -2.58 -5.53 -14.99
N ASP A 172 -1.31 -5.85 -15.30
CA ASP A 172 -0.97 -6.76 -16.38
C ASP A 172 -1.17 -8.24 -15.99
N HIS A 173 -2.43 -8.67 -15.97
CA HIS A 173 -2.77 -10.07 -15.76
C HIS A 173 -4.13 -10.40 -16.41
N PRO A 174 -4.29 -11.55 -17.11
CA PRO A 174 -5.55 -11.89 -17.79
C PRO A 174 -6.78 -11.92 -16.87
N ARG A 175 -6.61 -12.32 -15.61
CA ARG A 175 -7.71 -12.30 -14.61
C ARG A 175 -8.13 -10.88 -14.21
N LEU A 176 -7.19 -9.93 -14.12
CA LEU A 176 -7.48 -8.53 -13.82
C LEU A 176 -8.21 -7.90 -15.01
N ALA A 177 -7.69 -8.11 -16.22
CA ALA A 177 -8.32 -7.64 -17.46
C ALA A 177 -9.75 -8.19 -17.64
N ALA A 178 -9.97 -9.48 -17.37
CA ALA A 178 -11.28 -10.11 -17.48
C ALA A 178 -12.29 -9.67 -16.38
N ALA A 179 -11.81 -9.18 -15.24
CA ALA A 179 -12.66 -8.68 -14.16
C ALA A 179 -13.03 -7.20 -14.32
N ALA A 180 -12.20 -6.45 -15.04
CA ALA A 180 -12.38 -5.02 -15.30
C ALA A 180 -13.71 -4.71 -16.03
N PRO A 181 -14.23 -3.46 -15.93
CA PRO A 181 -13.70 -2.38 -15.09
C PRO A 181 -13.92 -2.63 -13.59
N PHE A 182 -13.21 -1.94 -12.70
CA PHE A 182 -13.38 -2.03 -11.24
C PHE A 182 -14.12 -0.81 -10.72
N ASP A 183 -14.97 -0.99 -9.71
CA ASP A 183 -15.68 0.14 -9.08
C ASP A 183 -14.76 0.84 -8.05
N LEU A 184 -13.77 0.11 -7.53
CA LEU A 184 -12.77 0.60 -6.60
C LEU A 184 -11.40 0.00 -6.92
N ILE A 185 -10.38 0.84 -7.06
CA ILE A 185 -8.97 0.43 -7.17
C ILE A 185 -8.21 1.01 -5.97
N LEU A 186 -7.46 0.16 -5.27
CA LEU A 186 -6.60 0.53 -4.15
C LEU A 186 -5.15 0.36 -4.59
N ALA A 187 -4.29 1.33 -4.29
CA ALA A 187 -2.86 1.22 -4.53
C ALA A 187 -2.08 2.02 -3.47
N ASN A 188 -1.44 1.32 -2.54
CA ASN A 188 -0.55 1.92 -1.54
C ASN A 188 0.90 1.57 -1.89
N ILE A 189 1.47 2.29 -2.85
CA ILE A 189 2.78 2.01 -3.47
C ILE A 189 3.53 3.32 -3.74
N LEU A 190 4.80 3.23 -4.14
CA LEU A 190 5.65 4.40 -4.34
C LEU A 190 5.16 5.31 -5.49
N LYS A 191 5.53 6.61 -5.42
CA LYS A 191 5.20 7.65 -6.41
C LYS A 191 5.44 7.24 -7.86
N GLY A 192 6.65 6.75 -8.17
CA GLY A 192 7.05 6.40 -9.54
C GLY A 192 6.12 5.34 -10.16
N PRO A 193 5.93 4.19 -9.51
CA PRO A 193 4.93 3.20 -9.90
C PRO A 193 3.50 3.76 -10.03
N LEU A 194 3.02 4.60 -9.11
CA LEU A 194 1.69 5.21 -9.22
C LEU A 194 1.53 6.03 -10.51
N ILE A 195 2.49 6.90 -10.81
CA ILE A 195 2.48 7.71 -12.04
C ILE A 195 2.50 6.81 -13.28
N ALA A 196 3.37 5.79 -13.29
CA ALA A 196 3.47 4.86 -14.42
C ALA A 196 2.17 4.05 -14.64
N LEU A 197 1.43 3.76 -13.57
CA LEU A 197 0.18 3.02 -13.61
C LEU A 197 -1.05 3.88 -13.89
N ALA A 198 -0.95 5.21 -13.94
CA ALA A 198 -2.10 6.10 -14.14
C ALA A 198 -2.94 5.73 -15.38
N PRO A 199 -2.36 5.49 -16.58
CA PRO A 199 -3.16 5.12 -17.76
C PRO A 199 -3.86 3.78 -17.59
N ALA A 200 -3.18 2.80 -16.99
CA ALA A 200 -3.73 1.46 -16.78
C ALA A 200 -4.86 1.48 -15.73
N ILE A 201 -4.67 2.19 -14.61
CA ILE A 201 -5.69 2.34 -13.57
C ILE A 201 -6.90 3.06 -14.14
N ALA A 202 -6.71 4.15 -14.88
CA ALA A 202 -7.80 4.86 -15.52
C ALA A 202 -8.58 3.97 -16.48
N ALA A 203 -7.89 3.23 -17.37
CA ALA A 203 -8.53 2.32 -18.32
C ALA A 203 -9.33 1.19 -17.65
N HIS A 204 -8.89 0.71 -16.48
CA HIS A 204 -9.53 -0.37 -15.75
C HIS A 204 -10.52 0.11 -14.68
N LEU A 205 -10.66 1.40 -14.42
CA LEU A 205 -11.63 1.94 -13.48
C LEU A 205 -12.98 2.17 -14.16
N ALA A 206 -14.08 1.80 -13.53
CA ALA A 206 -15.43 2.02 -14.08
C ALA A 206 -15.76 3.52 -14.11
N GLU A 207 -16.69 3.92 -14.97
CA GLU A 207 -17.29 5.24 -14.87
C GLU A 207 -17.94 5.42 -13.49
N GLY A 208 -17.67 6.54 -12.82
CA GLY A 208 -18.07 6.76 -11.42
C GLY A 208 -17.26 5.94 -10.39
N GLY A 209 -16.29 5.15 -10.85
CA GLY A 209 -15.40 4.38 -10.00
C GLY A 209 -14.38 5.25 -9.26
N VAL A 210 -13.86 4.73 -8.16
CA VAL A 210 -12.95 5.44 -7.26
C VAL A 210 -11.57 4.77 -7.22
N ALA A 211 -10.50 5.55 -7.25
CA ALA A 211 -9.15 5.09 -6.93
C ALA A 211 -8.70 5.67 -5.58
N VAL A 212 -8.20 4.83 -4.68
CA VAL A 212 -7.56 5.26 -3.43
C VAL A 212 -6.06 4.99 -3.55
N LEU A 213 -5.28 6.07 -3.57
CA LEU A 213 -3.84 6.03 -3.81
C LEU A 213 -3.08 6.53 -2.60
N SER A 214 -2.03 5.84 -2.17
CA SER A 214 -1.19 6.22 -1.04
C SER A 214 0.23 5.71 -1.26
N GLY A 215 1.11 5.86 -0.26
CA GLY A 215 2.54 5.50 -0.40
C GLY A 215 3.40 6.68 -0.85
N ILE A 216 2.85 7.90 -0.73
CA ILE A 216 3.47 9.15 -1.19
C ILE A 216 3.47 10.21 -0.09
N LEU A 217 4.49 11.06 -0.14
CA LEU A 217 4.61 12.23 0.73
C LEU A 217 3.70 13.36 0.24
N ARG A 218 3.37 14.28 1.15
CA ARG A 218 2.54 15.46 0.87
C ARG A 218 3.11 16.29 -0.29
N GLU A 219 4.43 16.47 -0.35
CA GLU A 219 5.07 17.25 -1.41
C GLU A 219 5.01 16.54 -2.78
N GLN A 220 4.78 15.23 -2.79
CA GLN A 220 4.67 14.41 -4.00
C GLN A 220 3.23 14.35 -4.54
N ALA A 221 2.24 14.79 -3.77
CA ALA A 221 0.81 14.63 -4.07
C ALA A 221 0.43 15.21 -5.43
N GLU A 222 0.87 16.45 -5.70
CA GLU A 222 0.45 17.21 -6.88
C GLU A 222 0.96 16.58 -8.18
N GLU A 223 2.15 15.95 -8.17
CA GLU A 223 2.65 15.21 -9.33
C GLU A 223 1.78 13.98 -9.64
N VAL A 224 1.34 13.27 -8.59
CA VAL A 224 0.45 12.11 -8.75
C VAL A 224 -0.92 12.58 -9.24
N VAL A 225 -1.52 13.58 -8.61
CA VAL A 225 -2.81 14.14 -9.04
C VAL A 225 -2.77 14.57 -10.49
N ALA A 226 -1.72 15.27 -10.93
CA ALA A 226 -1.56 15.70 -12.31
C ALA A 226 -1.49 14.51 -13.30
N ALA A 227 -0.79 13.43 -12.94
CA ALA A 227 -0.70 12.23 -13.78
C ALA A 227 -2.07 11.56 -13.98
N TYR A 228 -2.88 11.47 -12.93
CA TYR A 228 -4.22 10.89 -13.02
C TYR A 228 -5.25 11.84 -13.66
N ALA A 229 -5.08 13.15 -13.49
CA ALA A 229 -5.89 14.16 -14.18
C ALA A 229 -5.70 14.12 -15.71
N ALA A 230 -4.47 13.86 -16.18
CA ALA A 230 -4.20 13.66 -17.60
C ALA A 230 -4.95 12.44 -18.18
N GLU A 231 -5.29 11.46 -17.34
CA GLU A 231 -6.05 10.26 -17.69
C GLU A 231 -7.56 10.39 -17.39
N GLY A 232 -8.03 11.60 -17.04
CA GLY A 232 -9.45 11.89 -16.83
C GLY A 232 -10.00 11.58 -15.44
N LEU A 233 -9.13 11.34 -14.44
CA LEU A 233 -9.56 11.20 -13.05
C LEU A 233 -9.44 12.53 -12.32
N GLU A 234 -10.39 12.81 -11.44
CA GLU A 234 -10.37 14.02 -10.62
C GLU A 234 -10.20 13.70 -9.15
N GLU A 235 -9.50 14.56 -8.43
CA GLU A 235 -9.41 14.44 -6.99
C GLU A 235 -10.75 14.78 -6.32
N ARG A 236 -11.29 13.82 -5.58
CA ARG A 236 -12.51 13.95 -4.78
C ARG A 236 -12.21 14.36 -3.35
N ALA A 237 -11.13 13.84 -2.78
CA ALA A 237 -10.66 14.15 -1.43
C ALA A 237 -9.22 13.68 -1.21
N ARG A 238 -8.58 14.18 -0.15
CA ARG A 238 -7.33 13.65 0.38
C ARG A 238 -7.39 13.52 1.90
N ILE A 239 -6.56 12.62 2.44
CA ILE A 239 -6.35 12.39 3.87
C ILE A 239 -4.86 12.56 4.13
N GLU A 240 -4.51 13.45 5.04
CA GLU A 240 -3.12 13.71 5.42
C GLU A 240 -2.85 13.13 6.81
N ASP A 241 -1.72 12.44 6.96
CA ASP A 241 -1.28 11.83 8.21
C ASP A 241 0.23 12.03 8.39
N GLY A 242 0.58 13.08 9.13
CA GLY A 242 1.95 13.58 9.18
C GLY A 242 2.42 14.04 7.80
N ASP A 243 3.52 13.45 7.33
CA ASP A 243 4.10 13.74 6.02
C ASP A 243 3.47 12.92 4.88
N TRP A 244 2.63 11.92 5.21
CA TRP A 244 2.00 11.04 4.24
C TRP A 244 0.65 11.57 3.79
N VAL A 245 0.28 11.28 2.54
CA VAL A 245 -1.03 11.60 1.98
C VAL A 245 -1.66 10.39 1.29
N THR A 246 -2.96 10.25 1.47
CA THR A 246 -3.82 9.33 0.72
C THR A 246 -4.78 10.15 -0.13
N LEU A 247 -4.78 9.91 -1.44
CA LEU A 247 -5.65 10.55 -2.42
C LEU A 247 -6.86 9.66 -2.70
N ILE A 248 -8.03 10.27 -2.84
CA ILE A 248 -9.25 9.63 -3.31
C ILE A 248 -9.61 10.31 -4.64
N LEU A 249 -9.42 9.60 -5.74
CA LEU A 249 -9.69 10.08 -7.09
C LEU A 249 -10.95 9.39 -7.63
N ALA A 250 -11.69 10.07 -8.51
CA ALA A 250 -12.88 9.53 -9.15
C ALA A 250 -12.78 9.65 -10.66
N ARG A 251 -13.24 8.62 -11.37
CA ARG A 251 -13.48 8.68 -12.82
C ARG A 251 -14.86 9.28 -13.04
N ARG A 252 -14.93 10.41 -13.73
CA ARG A 252 -16.20 11.04 -14.11
C ARG A 252 -16.76 10.43 -15.37
#